data_AF-A0A2H6A1V2-F1
#
_entry.id   AF-A0A2H6A1V2-F1
#
_cell.length_a   1.000
_cell.length_b   1.000
_cell.length_c   1.000
_cell.angle_alpha   90.00
_cell.angle_beta   90.00
_cell.angle_gamma   90.00
#
_symmetry.space_group_name_H-M   'P 1'
#
loop_
_entity.id
_entity.type
_entity.pdbx_description
1 polymer ?
#
loop_
_entity_poly.entity_id
_entity_poly.type
_entity_poly.pdbx_seq_one_letter_code
_entity_poly.pdbx_strand_id
1 'polypeptide(L)'
;MAEEKPGEEFLPLAEIEIDRVEATGQGFRLSGTGPDSGEYRLDMHLDVPVDRRTRAVLSELLAQTEWRIWRRARTPLNPKFPRQLGTKERSSKA
;
A
#
# COMPACT_ATOMS: atom_id res chain seq x y z
N MET A 1 16.50 12.80 3.52
CA MET A 1 16.72 11.34 3.40
C MET A 1 16.71 11.00 1.94
N ALA A 2 17.70 10.27 1.43
CA ALA A 2 17.72 9.89 0.02
C ALA A 2 16.62 8.83 -0.21
N GLU A 3 15.66 9.11 -1.09
CA GLU A 3 14.82 8.07 -1.66
C GLU A 3 15.75 7.09 -2.38
N GLU A 4 15.93 5.89 -1.81
CA GLU A 4 16.37 4.75 -2.60
C GLU A 4 15.35 4.61 -3.73
N LYS A 5 15.74 5.03 -4.95
CA LYS A 5 15.00 4.64 -6.14
C LYS A 5 15.01 3.12 -6.13
N PRO A 6 13.85 2.46 -5.98
CA PRO A 6 13.82 1.01 -6.04
C PRO A 6 14.51 0.61 -7.33
N GLY A 7 15.52 -0.28 -7.25
CA GLY A 7 16.16 -0.81 -8.44
C GLY A 7 15.09 -1.22 -9.45
N GLU A 8 15.36 -1.08 -10.75
CA GLU A 8 14.41 -1.25 -11.87
C GLU A 8 13.59 -2.56 -11.85
N GLU A 9 13.90 -3.45 -10.92
CA GLU A 9 13.18 -4.66 -10.56
C GLU A 9 11.84 -4.44 -9.86
N PHE A 10 11.58 -3.31 -9.17
CA PHE A 10 10.35 -3.10 -8.40
C PHE A 10 9.53 -1.91 -8.90
N LEU A 11 8.24 -2.16 -9.17
CA LEU A 11 7.23 -1.17 -9.52
C LEU A 11 6.45 -0.76 -8.28
N PRO A 12 6.26 0.56 -8.03
CA PRO A 12 5.30 0.99 -7.02
C PRO A 12 3.89 0.54 -7.41
N LEU A 13 3.12 0.10 -6.42
CA LEU A 13 1.72 -0.30 -6.56
C LEU A 13 0.77 0.63 -5.82
N ALA A 14 1.11 0.99 -4.58
CA ALA A 14 0.30 1.88 -3.76
C ALA A 14 1.16 2.52 -2.67
N GLU A 15 0.79 3.73 -2.29
CA GLU A 15 1.20 4.41 -1.07
C GLU A 15 -0.08 4.67 -0.29
N ILE A 16 -0.15 4.24 0.97
CA ILE A 16 -1.40 4.20 1.75
C ILE A 16 -1.10 4.81 3.11
N GLU A 17 -1.80 5.89 3.43
CA GLU A 17 -1.86 6.43 4.78
C GLU A 17 -2.83 5.57 5.61
N ILE A 18 -2.37 5.04 6.73
CA ILE A 18 -3.18 4.16 7.58
C ILE A 18 -4.03 5.01 8.52
N ASP A 19 -5.35 4.82 8.45
CA ASP A 19 -6.32 5.53 9.29
C ASP A 19 -6.93 4.64 10.38
N ARG A 20 -6.85 3.31 10.21
CA ARG A 20 -7.48 2.34 11.10
C ARG A 20 -6.68 1.06 11.19
N VAL A 21 -6.53 0.59 12.42
CA VAL A 21 -5.90 -0.68 12.76
C VAL A 21 -6.85 -1.49 13.64
N GLU A 22 -7.13 -2.71 13.21
CA GLU A 22 -7.94 -3.68 13.94
C GLU A 22 -7.08 -4.87 14.33
N ALA A 23 -6.92 -5.09 15.63
CA ALA A 23 -6.28 -6.29 16.11
C ALA A 23 -7.20 -7.50 15.84
N THR A 24 -6.72 -8.49 15.08
CA THR A 24 -7.43 -9.75 14.79
C THR A 24 -6.81 -10.93 15.55
N GLY A 25 -7.55 -12.02 15.77
CA GLY A 25 -7.05 -13.16 16.55
C GLY A 25 -5.71 -13.73 16.08
N GLN A 26 -5.31 -13.45 14.83
CA GLN A 26 -4.06 -13.93 14.23
C GLN A 26 -3.13 -12.80 13.75
N GLY A 27 -3.35 -11.56 14.16
CA GLY A 27 -2.52 -10.42 13.77
C GLY A 27 -3.30 -9.12 13.73
N PHE A 28 -3.22 -8.42 12.60
CA PHE A 28 -3.80 -7.08 12.42
C PHE A 28 -4.40 -6.93 11.04
N ARG A 29 -5.52 -6.20 10.97
CA ARG A 29 -6.05 -5.68 9.72
C ARG A 29 -5.84 -4.18 9.75
N LEU A 30 -5.34 -3.63 8.66
CA LEU A 30 -5.17 -2.21 8.53
C LEU A 30 -5.86 -1.73 7.27
N SER A 31 -6.44 -0.54 7.36
CA SER A 31 -7.08 0.14 6.26
C SER A 31 -6.60 1.58 6.16
N GLY A 32 -6.78 2.14 4.98
CA GLY A 32 -6.32 3.48 4.67
C GLY A 32 -6.76 3.91 3.28
N THR A 33 -6.45 5.16 2.95
CA THR A 33 -6.78 5.74 1.65
C THR A 33 -5.51 5.90 0.82
N GLY A 34 -5.56 5.48 -0.44
CA GLY A 34 -4.47 5.68 -1.40
C GLY A 34 -4.57 7.00 -2.17
N PRO A 35 -3.54 7.38 -2.95
CA PRO A 35 -3.54 8.60 -3.76
C PRO A 35 -4.60 8.62 -4.86
N ASP A 36 -5.15 7.47 -5.22
CA ASP A 36 -6.28 7.32 -6.14
C ASP A 36 -7.64 7.52 -5.45
N SER A 37 -7.65 7.92 -4.18
CA SER A 37 -8.84 8.02 -3.31
C SER A 37 -9.57 6.69 -3.10
N GLY A 38 -8.93 5.57 -3.45
CA GLY A 38 -9.44 4.23 -3.15
C GLY A 38 -9.20 3.86 -1.70
N GLU A 39 -10.14 3.10 -1.12
CA GLU A 39 -9.95 2.44 0.17
C GLU A 39 -9.12 1.16 -0.03
N TYR A 40 -8.08 1.02 0.77
CA TYR A 40 -7.21 -0.15 0.78
C TYR A 40 -7.33 -0.91 2.09
N ARG A 41 -7.14 -2.23 2.01
CA ARG A 41 -7.08 -3.12 3.17
C ARG A 41 -5.92 -4.08 3.01
N LEU A 42 -5.12 -4.23 4.07
CA LEU A 42 -4.13 -5.30 4.19
C LEU A 42 -4.42 -6.09 5.47
N ASP A 43 -4.34 -7.40 5.35
CA ASP A 43 -4.39 -8.32 6.47
C ASP A 43 -2.95 -8.80 6.76
N MET A 44 -2.44 -8.48 7.95
CA MET A 44 -1.13 -8.88 8.46
C MET A 44 -1.30 -10.04 9.43
N HIS A 45 -0.65 -11.17 9.14
CA HIS A 45 -0.65 -12.36 9.98
C HIS A 45 0.63 -12.44 10.81
N LEU A 46 0.52 -12.84 12.07
CA LEU A 46 1.66 -13.10 12.94
C LEU A 46 1.67 -14.58 13.33
N ASP A 47 2.76 -15.26 12.98
CA ASP A 47 2.94 -16.69 13.29
C ASP A 47 3.13 -16.95 14.79
N VAL A 48 3.51 -15.92 15.55
CA VAL A 48 3.72 -16.00 16.99
C VAL A 48 2.51 -15.44 17.75
N PRO A 49 2.10 -16.08 18.85
CA PRO A 49 1.08 -15.54 19.71
C PRO A 49 1.57 -14.25 20.36
N VAL A 50 0.74 -13.21 20.29
CA VAL A 50 1.04 -11.89 20.87
C VAL A 50 0.15 -11.67 22.08
N ASP A 51 0.75 -11.38 23.23
CA ASP A 51 -0.01 -11.04 24.43
C ASP A 51 -0.79 -9.72 24.27
N ARG A 52 -1.74 -9.48 25.17
CA ARG A 52 -2.60 -8.29 25.11
C ARG A 52 -1.83 -6.97 25.13
N ARG A 53 -0.74 -6.88 25.89
CA ARG A 53 0.03 -5.64 26.06
C ARG A 53 0.79 -5.32 24.78
N THR A 54 1.50 -6.31 24.25
CA THR A 54 2.26 -6.21 23.00
C THR A 54 1.33 -5.89 21.84
N ARG A 55 0.13 -6.49 21.83
CA ARG A 55 -0.88 -6.23 20.80
C ARG A 55 -1.39 -4.78 20.82
N ALA A 56 -1.58 -4.19 22.00
CA ALA A 56 -1.94 -2.79 22.14
C ALA A 56 -0.82 -1.87 21.61
N VAL A 57 0.43 -2.13 22.02
CA VAL A 57 1.59 -1.36 21.54
C VAL A 57 1.73 -1.44 20.02
N LEU A 58 1.61 -2.63 19.44
CA LEU A 58 1.66 -2.80 17.99
C LEU A 58 0.50 -2.10 17.28
N SER A 59 -0.69 -2.08 17.86
CA SER A 59 -1.83 -1.35 17.27
C SER A 59 -1.54 0.14 17.15
N GLU A 60 -1.03 0.75 18.21
CA GLU A 60 -0.68 2.18 18.24
C GLU A 60 0.46 2.52 17.29
N LEU A 61 1.49 1.67 17.24
CA LEU A 61 2.60 1.86 16.31
C LEU A 61 2.12 1.78 14.86
N LEU A 62 1.36 0.74 14.51
CA LEU A 62 0.87 0.53 13.16
C LEU A 62 -0.09 1.64 12.70
N ALA A 63 -0.88 2.23 13.60
CA ALA A 63 -1.79 3.33 13.28
C ALA A 63 -1.06 4.64 12.90
N GLN A 64 0.24 4.73 13.17
CA GLN A 64 1.06 5.91 12.86
C GLN A 64 2.08 5.61 11.74
N THR A 65 1.80 4.59 10.91
CA THR A 65 2.68 4.20 9.81
C THR A 65 2.08 4.52 8.46
N GLU A 66 2.96 4.78 7.50
CA GLU A 66 2.63 4.88 6.09
C GLU A 66 3.09 3.59 5.40
N TRP A 67 2.29 3.08 4.47
CA TRP A 67 2.59 1.87 3.75
C TRP A 67 2.90 2.13 2.30
N ARG A 68 4.08 1.69 1.89
CA ARG A 68 4.49 1.67 0.50
C ARG A 68 4.54 0.23 0.03
N ILE A 69 3.74 -0.09 -0.96
CA ILE A 69 3.66 -1.42 -1.56
C ILE A 69 4.31 -1.36 -2.93
N TRP A 70 5.30 -2.22 -3.14
CA TRP A 70 5.94 -2.42 -4.43
C TRP A 70 5.74 -3.87 -4.89
N ARG A 71 5.69 -4.08 -6.20
CA ARG A 71 5.77 -5.42 -6.80
C ARG A 71 7.03 -5.59 -7.60
N ARG A 72 7.61 -6.79 -7.59
CA ARG A 72 8.66 -7.13 -8.53
C ARG A 72 8.09 -7.23 -9.95
N ALA A 73 8.70 -6.53 -10.90
CA ALA A 73 8.37 -6.64 -12.31
C ALA A 73 8.77 -8.05 -12.80
N ARG A 74 7.81 -8.79 -13.39
CA ARG A 74 8.08 -10.13 -13.97
C ARG A 74 9.01 -10.09 -15.19
N THR A 75 9.24 -8.90 -15.74
CA THR A 75 10.11 -8.62 -16.89
C THR A 75 10.76 -7.27 -16.60
N PRO A 76 12.07 -7.09 -16.86
CA PRO A 76 12.71 -5.79 -16.71
C PRO A 76 11.91 -4.72 -17.45
N LEU A 77 11.61 -3.62 -16.75
CA LEU A 77 10.86 -2.51 -17.32
C LEU A 77 11.68 -1.90 -18.43
N ASN A 78 11.23 -2.03 -19.67
CA ASN A 78 11.78 -1.22 -20.76
C ASN A 78 11.26 0.22 -20.58
N PRO A 79 12.11 1.21 -20.26
CA PRO A 79 11.68 2.57 -19.92
C PRO A 79 11.03 3.35 -21.08
N LYS A 80 10.90 2.76 -22.28
CA LYS A 80 10.40 3.44 -23.48
C LYS A 80 8.88 3.58 -23.62
N PHE A 81 8.08 3.07 -22.68
CA PHE A 81 6.61 3.20 -22.74
C PHE A 81 6.02 3.69 -21.42
N PRO A 82 5.93 5.01 -21.18
CA PRO A 82 5.00 5.53 -20.19
C PRO A 82 3.59 5.16 -20.63
N ARG A 83 2.87 4.41 -19.79
CA ARG A 83 1.45 4.12 -20.00
C ARG A 83 0.69 5.45 -20.00
N GLN A 84 0.21 5.87 -21.15
CA GLN A 84 -0.82 6.89 -21.23
C GLN A 84 -2.08 6.32 -20.57
N LEU A 85 -2.35 6.77 -19.34
CA LEU A 85 -3.61 6.54 -18.67
C LEU A 85 -4.66 7.39 -19.42
N GLY A 86 -5.58 6.71 -20.09
CA GLY A 86 -6.52 7.32 -21.03
C GLY A 86 -7.40 8.37 -20.36
N THR A 87 -7.23 9.63 -20.78
CA THR A 87 -8.26 10.65 -20.61
C THR A 87 -9.32 10.38 -21.67
N LYS A 88 -10.40 9.68 -21.30
CA LYS A 88 -11.63 9.69 -22.10
C LYS A 88 -12.27 11.06 -21.94
N GLU A 89 -11.93 12.00 -22.80
CA GLU A 89 -12.79 13.16 -23.05
C GLU A 89 -14.11 12.65 -23.63
N ARG A 90 -15.17 12.73 -22.82
CA ARG A 90 -16.53 12.77 -23.32
C ARG A 90 -16.77 14.17 -23.86
N SER A 91 -17.03 14.29 -25.16
CA SER A 91 -17.84 15.36 -25.73
C SER A 91 -18.40 14.84 -27.06
N SER A 92 -19.59 14.25 -27.06
CA SER A 92 -20.90 14.89 -27.22
C SER A 92 -21.02 15.70 -28.51
N LYS A 93 -21.90 15.18 -29.38
CA LYS A 93 -22.51 15.79 -30.56
C LYS A 93 -22.77 17.30 -30.44
N ALA A 94 -22.52 18.00 -31.54
CA ALA A 94 -23.46 18.92 -32.17
C ALA A 94 -23.34 18.77 -33.69
#